data_AF-A0A4S4KX89-F1
#
_entry.id   AF-A0A4S4KX89-F1
#
_cell.length_a   1.000
_cell.length_b   1.000
_cell.length_c   1.000
_cell.angle_alpha   90.00
_cell.angle_beta   90.00
_cell.angle_gamma   90.00
#
_symmetry.space_group_name_H-M   'P 1'
#
loop_
_entity.id
_entity.type
_entity.pdbx_description
1 polymer ?
#
loop_
_entity_poly.entity_id
_entity_poly.type
_entity_poly.pdbx_seq_one_letter_code
_entity_poly.pdbx_strand_id
1 'polypeptide(L)'
;MMVRFLLSKNGDAANGNMYGSVPASPVDESHSTVVKALKDVKELVKKDLPIALDPQTISAVIDALHNSNSIDDRKMLLEHVLMLMANMPADLQGTTKLQNAVVSFLYNDLTHPPATYVSNTYAWRSADGSFNNVSVPDMGKSHTPYARSVQQVHPLPPHMLPDPGLVFDTLLKREKFVKHPAGLSSLMFSFAALVIHTCFRTSHTDWNINETSSYVDLSPLYGTDQKSQDMVRVRDGRGLLHPDSFAEDRLLLLPPAVCVLLVLFSRNHNYIARKLLDINERGAWVDPEQIAHDDPKRNAKLVKQEEELFQTARLINCGWFANVVFSDYFAAILGMVRLGNSWSLNPFDEIRKSDHTFVERGQGNAVSVEFNCLYRWHATTSVEDEQWITQMFGKFFGDKSPEDVTPQDFRKAAVKAAVQQPDCDHWTFGNLKRQANGYFADADLARFLQDATSHPASAFKARGTPSVMRLNEVMGIEQSRRWGCCSLNDFRKVCVWPHKSFLIRNNLSDPLSRSFFFQFLGLKAYSSFLEWNPDPEIAEAASKLYYGDINNLELYGN
;
A
#
# COMPACT_ATOMS: atom_id res chain seq x y z
N MET A 1 -32.47 28.23 -13.03
CA MET A 1 -32.04 29.61 -12.77
C MET A 1 -30.57 29.70 -13.21
N MET A 2 -30.31 29.77 -14.54
CA MET A 2 -29.82 30.98 -15.26
C MET A 2 -28.65 31.64 -14.51
N VAL A 3 -27.41 31.66 -15.02
CA VAL A 3 -26.97 32.44 -16.19
C VAL A 3 -25.78 31.79 -16.93
N ARG A 4 -25.79 31.93 -18.26
CA ARG A 4 -24.76 31.62 -19.27
C ARG A 4 -24.51 32.93 -20.05
N PHE A 5 -23.29 33.17 -20.58
CA PHE A 5 -22.82 34.08 -21.68
C PHE A 5 -21.48 34.75 -21.27
N LEU A 6 -20.38 34.85 -22.05
CA LEU A 6 -20.12 34.84 -23.50
C LEU A 6 -18.68 34.42 -23.88
N LEU A 7 -18.54 33.93 -25.12
CA LEU A 7 -17.31 33.68 -25.89
C LEU A 7 -17.00 34.83 -26.86
N SER A 8 -15.72 35.07 -27.20
CA SER A 8 -15.21 35.50 -28.53
C SER A 8 -13.68 35.74 -28.46
N LYS A 9 -12.82 34.80 -28.90
CA LYS A 9 -12.07 34.75 -30.20
C LYS A 9 -11.25 35.99 -30.59
N ASN A 10 -9.91 35.86 -30.59
CA ASN A 10 -9.05 35.93 -31.78
C ASN A 10 -7.62 35.46 -31.43
N GLY A 11 -6.98 34.75 -32.36
CA GLY A 11 -5.71 34.04 -32.17
C GLY A 11 -4.47 34.89 -32.40
N ASP A 12 -3.33 34.33 -31.99
CA ASP A 12 -2.13 34.22 -32.82
C ASP A 12 -1.18 33.18 -32.21
N ALA A 13 -0.51 32.44 -33.08
CA ALA A 13 0.42 31.39 -32.74
C ALA A 13 1.76 31.97 -32.25
N ALA A 14 2.29 31.43 -31.16
CA ALA A 14 3.72 31.55 -30.84
C ALA A 14 4.20 30.26 -30.15
N ASN A 15 5.09 29.55 -30.84
CA ASN A 15 5.94 28.50 -30.30
C ASN A 15 6.75 29.04 -29.11
N GLY A 16 6.75 28.32 -27.99
CA GLY A 16 7.61 28.60 -26.86
C GLY A 16 7.62 27.42 -25.87
N ASN A 17 8.78 26.78 -25.74
CA ASN A 17 9.16 25.79 -24.72
C ASN A 17 8.32 25.86 -23.42
N MET A 18 7.50 24.83 -23.15
CA MET A 18 6.94 24.57 -21.81
C MET A 18 7.72 23.46 -21.12
N TYR A 19 8.86 23.81 -20.54
CA TYR A 19 9.31 23.19 -19.29
C TYR A 19 8.95 24.19 -18.17
N GLY A 20 7.68 24.21 -17.78
CA GLY A 20 7.22 24.94 -16.61
C GLY A 20 7.46 24.07 -15.39
N SER A 21 8.38 24.48 -14.52
CA SER A 21 8.46 23.98 -13.14
C SER A 21 7.08 24.03 -12.49
N VAL A 22 6.60 22.89 -11.99
CA VAL A 22 5.42 22.82 -11.12
C VAL A 22 5.66 23.80 -9.96
N PRO A 23 4.83 24.84 -9.78
CA PRO A 23 4.97 25.68 -8.61
C PRO A 23 4.63 24.83 -7.39
N ALA A 24 5.53 24.83 -6.40
CA ALA A 24 5.22 24.28 -5.09
C ALA A 24 3.93 24.93 -4.57
N SER A 25 3.01 24.12 -4.06
CA SER A 25 1.75 24.57 -3.47
C SER A 25 2.02 25.65 -2.38
N PRO A 26 1.24 26.75 -2.31
CA PRO A 26 1.49 27.88 -1.42
C PRO A 26 1.12 27.64 0.06
N VAL A 27 1.14 26.38 0.52
CA VAL A 27 0.64 25.99 1.86
C VAL A 27 1.65 26.31 2.98
N ASP A 28 2.92 26.57 2.62
CA ASP A 28 4.09 26.64 3.53
C ASP A 28 4.14 27.90 4.43
N GLU A 29 3.19 28.84 4.32
CA GLU A 29 3.31 30.16 4.98
C GLU A 29 2.30 30.44 6.12
N SER A 30 1.18 29.73 6.29
CA SER A 30 0.02 30.26 7.03
C SER A 30 0.22 30.49 8.55
N HIS A 31 0.70 29.53 9.33
CA HIS A 31 0.90 29.70 10.79
C HIS A 31 2.12 30.56 11.13
N SER A 32 3.20 30.44 10.35
CA SER A 32 4.35 31.36 10.41
C SER A 32 3.90 32.79 10.17
N THR A 33 2.90 33.01 9.32
CA THR A 33 2.36 34.33 8.99
C THR A 33 1.54 34.93 10.11
N VAL A 34 0.80 34.17 10.93
CA VAL A 34 0.09 34.74 12.10
C VAL A 34 1.08 35.12 13.19
N VAL A 35 2.06 34.28 13.51
CA VAL A 35 3.08 34.59 14.52
C VAL A 35 4.02 35.71 14.03
N LYS A 36 4.37 35.75 12.74
CA LYS A 36 5.08 36.89 12.12
C LYS A 36 4.22 38.13 12.09
N ALA A 37 2.93 38.04 11.75
CA ALA A 37 2.01 39.18 11.78
C ALA A 37 1.83 39.70 13.20
N LEU A 38 1.79 38.85 14.23
CA LEU A 38 1.76 39.25 15.64
C LEU A 38 3.08 39.89 16.09
N LYS A 39 4.22 39.44 15.56
CA LYS A 39 5.52 40.12 15.74
C LYS A 39 5.58 41.47 15.02
N ASP A 40 5.04 41.56 13.80
CA ASP A 40 4.95 42.80 13.03
C ASP A 40 3.97 43.78 13.71
N VAL A 41 2.87 43.29 14.28
CA VAL A 41 1.95 44.06 15.13
C VAL A 41 2.68 44.54 16.38
N LYS A 42 3.51 43.72 17.03
CA LYS A 42 4.35 44.15 18.17
C LYS A 42 5.35 45.26 17.78
N GLU A 43 5.95 45.18 16.59
CA GLU A 43 6.85 46.22 16.08
C GLU A 43 6.10 47.47 15.58
N LEU A 44 4.86 47.34 15.10
CA LEU A 44 3.97 48.45 14.76
C LEU A 44 3.43 49.16 16.02
N VAL A 45 3.14 48.41 17.10
CA VAL A 45 2.74 48.94 18.41
C VAL A 45 3.87 49.74 19.07
N LYS A 46 5.14 49.44 18.76
CA LYS A 46 6.28 50.27 19.18
C LYS A 46 6.39 51.61 18.45
N LYS A 47 5.65 51.81 17.35
CA LYS A 47 5.61 53.06 16.57
C LYS A 47 4.24 53.73 16.75
N ASP A 48 4.04 54.37 17.90
CA ASP A 48 2.98 55.35 18.21
C ASP A 48 1.61 55.13 17.55
N LEU A 49 1.03 53.94 17.75
CA LEU A 49 -0.40 53.69 17.54
C LEU A 49 -1.15 53.84 18.86
N PRO A 50 -2.34 54.48 18.90
CA PRO A 50 -3.10 54.75 20.12
C PRO A 50 -3.90 53.52 20.57
N ILE A 51 -3.28 52.33 20.54
CA ILE A 51 -3.92 51.09 20.95
C ILE A 51 -3.15 50.55 22.15
N ALA A 52 -3.64 50.85 23.35
CA ALA A 52 -3.15 50.21 24.57
C ALA A 52 -3.64 48.75 24.58
N LEU A 53 -2.72 47.81 24.36
CA LEU A 53 -3.01 46.39 24.56
C LEU A 53 -3.15 46.12 26.06
N ASP A 54 -4.29 45.60 26.48
CA ASP A 54 -4.52 45.24 27.88
C ASP A 54 -3.63 44.06 28.32
N PRO A 55 -3.39 43.88 29.63
CA PRO A 55 -2.54 42.81 30.14
C PRO A 55 -2.99 41.40 29.75
N GLN A 56 -4.29 41.17 29.54
CA GLN A 56 -4.82 39.87 29.11
C GLN A 56 -4.43 39.58 27.65
N THR A 57 -4.53 40.57 26.76
CA THR A 57 -4.03 40.45 25.38
C THR A 57 -2.53 40.12 25.33
N ILE A 58 -1.71 40.78 26.16
CA ILE A 58 -0.27 40.52 26.25
C ILE A 58 -0.01 39.09 26.77
N SER A 59 -0.76 38.65 27.78
CA SER A 59 -0.66 37.30 28.33
C SER A 59 -0.99 36.22 27.29
N ALA A 60 -2.04 36.43 26.50
CA ALA A 60 -2.44 35.55 25.41
C ALA A 60 -1.36 35.44 24.32
N VAL A 61 -0.75 36.58 23.94
CA VAL A 61 0.33 36.60 22.93
C VAL A 61 1.59 35.92 23.45
N ILE A 62 1.96 36.12 24.72
CA ILE A 62 3.12 35.43 25.34
C ILE A 62 2.87 33.92 25.37
N ASP A 63 1.66 33.50 25.72
CA ASP A 63 1.28 32.09 25.71
C ASP A 63 1.41 31.48 24.31
N ALA A 64 0.88 32.13 23.28
CA ALA A 64 0.98 31.66 21.90
C ALA A 64 2.43 31.52 21.43
N LEU A 65 3.33 32.40 21.90
CA LEU A 65 4.76 32.37 21.58
C LEU A 65 5.52 31.26 22.31
N HIS A 66 5.14 30.95 23.56
CA HIS A 66 5.82 29.95 24.39
C HIS A 66 5.23 28.55 24.22
N ASN A 67 3.93 28.46 23.96
CA ASN A 67 3.13 27.24 23.88
C ASN A 67 2.50 27.10 22.49
N SER A 68 3.27 27.34 21.42
CA SER A 68 2.74 27.35 20.04
C SER A 68 2.05 26.04 19.62
N ASN A 69 2.38 24.92 20.27
CA ASN A 69 1.74 23.62 20.03
C ASN A 69 0.50 23.34 20.89
N SER A 70 0.25 24.15 21.93
CA SER A 70 -0.78 23.94 22.95
C SER A 70 -1.24 25.29 23.53
N ILE A 71 -1.75 26.16 22.67
CA ILE A 71 -2.22 27.49 23.07
C ILE A 71 -3.38 27.33 24.06
N ASP A 72 -3.32 28.06 25.17
CA ASP A 72 -4.37 28.07 26.19
C ASP A 72 -5.58 28.87 25.69
N ASP A 73 -6.64 28.16 25.30
CA ASP A 73 -7.89 28.74 24.80
C ASP A 73 -8.56 29.67 25.83
N ARG A 74 -8.33 29.45 27.12
CA ARG A 74 -8.85 30.29 28.21
C ARG A 74 -8.28 31.70 28.20
N LYS A 75 -7.18 31.94 27.48
CA LYS A 75 -6.59 33.26 27.30
C LYS A 75 -7.21 34.05 26.14
N MET A 76 -8.16 33.48 25.41
CA MET A 76 -8.99 34.17 24.41
C MET A 76 -8.17 34.94 23.34
N LEU A 77 -7.07 34.34 22.89
CA LEU A 77 -6.14 34.98 21.94
C LEU A 77 -6.85 35.43 20.66
N LEU A 78 -7.73 34.59 20.11
CA LEU A 78 -8.44 34.88 18.87
C LEU A 78 -9.36 36.09 19.04
N GLU A 79 -10.09 36.15 20.14
CA GLU A 79 -11.00 37.24 20.50
C GLU A 79 -10.23 38.55 20.67
N HIS A 80 -9.08 38.52 21.35
CA HIS A 80 -8.20 39.69 21.49
C HIS A 80 -7.70 40.21 20.13
N VAL A 81 -7.31 39.31 19.21
CA VAL A 81 -6.89 39.67 17.85
C VAL A 81 -8.05 40.23 17.02
N LEU A 82 -9.25 39.65 17.12
CA LEU A 82 -10.45 40.13 16.44
C LEU A 82 -10.87 41.53 16.96
N MET A 83 -10.82 41.74 18.27
CA MET A 83 -11.10 43.04 18.89
C MET A 83 -10.08 44.10 18.49
N LEU A 84 -8.80 43.74 18.39
CA LEU A 84 -7.76 44.62 17.90
C LEU A 84 -8.04 45.06 16.45
N MET A 85 -8.35 44.11 15.56
CA MET A 85 -8.68 44.40 14.17
C MET A 85 -9.94 45.28 14.04
N ALA A 86 -10.97 45.02 14.84
CA ALA A 86 -12.23 45.77 14.81
C ALA A 86 -12.06 47.26 15.18
N ASN A 87 -11.03 47.58 15.98
CA ASN A 87 -10.75 48.93 16.45
C ASN A 87 -9.60 49.63 15.70
N MET A 88 -8.97 48.97 14.71
CA MET A 88 -7.91 49.58 13.90
C MET A 88 -8.48 50.54 12.84
N PRO A 89 -7.86 51.72 12.61
CA PRO A 89 -8.22 52.60 11.50
C PRO A 89 -8.04 51.91 10.15
N ALA A 90 -9.01 52.10 9.24
CA ALA A 90 -9.01 51.47 7.92
C ALA A 90 -7.88 51.96 6.99
N ASP A 91 -7.34 53.15 7.26
CA ASP A 91 -6.27 53.83 6.52
C ASP A 91 -4.86 53.51 7.02
N LEU A 92 -4.73 52.73 8.10
CA LEU A 92 -3.45 52.37 8.68
C LEU A 92 -2.71 51.32 7.83
N GLN A 93 -1.44 51.61 7.51
CA GLN A 93 -0.56 50.66 6.83
C GLN A 93 -0.36 49.40 7.69
N GLY A 94 -0.91 48.27 7.24
CA GLY A 94 -0.78 46.98 7.92
C GLY A 94 -2.13 46.33 8.30
N THR A 95 -3.21 47.10 8.41
CA THR A 95 -4.56 46.59 8.75
C THR A 95 -5.02 45.52 7.76
N THR A 96 -4.87 45.77 6.45
CA THR A 96 -5.19 44.78 5.40
C THR A 96 -4.33 43.52 5.49
N LYS A 97 -3.05 43.63 5.87
CA LYS A 97 -2.17 42.47 6.03
C LYS A 97 -2.60 41.60 7.22
N LEU A 98 -2.91 42.23 8.34
CA LEU A 98 -3.40 41.53 9.54
C LEU A 98 -4.75 40.86 9.28
N GLN A 99 -5.67 41.58 8.65
CA GLN A 99 -6.97 41.04 8.25
C GLN A 99 -6.83 39.86 7.30
N ASN A 100 -6.01 39.97 6.26
CA ASN A 100 -5.75 38.87 5.34
C ASN A 100 -5.11 37.68 6.05
N ALA A 101 -4.21 37.90 7.01
CA ALA A 101 -3.59 36.84 7.80
C ALA A 101 -4.61 36.10 8.68
N VAL A 102 -5.49 36.82 9.39
CA VAL A 102 -6.52 36.21 10.23
C VAL A 102 -7.57 35.47 9.40
N VAL A 103 -8.03 36.06 8.30
CA VAL A 103 -8.96 35.39 7.39
C VAL A 103 -8.33 34.13 6.79
N SER A 104 -7.06 34.20 6.36
CA SER A 104 -6.34 33.03 5.84
C SER A 104 -6.13 31.96 6.91
N PHE A 105 -5.87 32.34 8.15
CA PHE A 105 -5.78 31.41 9.27
C PHE A 105 -7.09 30.68 9.49
N LEU A 106 -8.21 31.42 9.66
CA LEU A 106 -9.53 30.83 9.88
C LEU A 106 -9.98 29.95 8.70
N TYR A 107 -9.66 30.36 7.46
CA TYR A 107 -9.97 29.56 6.28
C TYR A 107 -9.16 28.27 6.21
N ASN A 108 -7.86 28.31 6.52
CA ASN A 108 -6.98 27.13 6.44
C ASN A 108 -7.07 26.22 7.67
N ASP A 109 -7.73 26.65 8.76
CA ASP A 109 -7.99 25.83 9.94
C ASP A 109 -9.01 24.72 9.67
N LEU A 110 -9.90 24.94 8.68
CA LEU A 110 -10.83 23.93 8.19
C LEU A 110 -10.25 23.21 6.97
N THR A 111 -10.50 21.90 6.89
CA THR A 111 -10.14 21.12 5.71
C THR A 111 -11.02 21.51 4.52
N HIS A 112 -10.41 21.87 3.41
CA HIS A 112 -11.09 22.15 2.15
C HIS A 112 -10.45 21.34 1.02
N PRO A 113 -11.14 20.31 0.47
CA PRO A 113 -12.49 19.83 0.80
C PRO A 113 -12.61 19.18 2.19
N PRO A 114 -13.84 18.92 2.69
CA PRO A 114 -14.05 18.25 3.98
C PRO A 114 -13.33 16.90 4.07
N ALA A 115 -12.73 16.60 5.22
CA ALA A 115 -12.00 15.35 5.43
C ALA A 115 -12.88 14.09 5.31
N THR A 116 -14.15 14.16 5.72
CA THR A 116 -15.12 13.05 5.61
C THR A 116 -16.56 13.55 5.68
N TYR A 117 -17.52 12.68 5.36
CA TYR A 117 -18.95 12.92 5.50
C TYR A 117 -19.60 11.91 6.45
N VAL A 118 -20.69 12.32 7.10
CA VAL A 118 -21.45 11.43 7.99
C VAL A 118 -22.48 10.63 7.18
N SER A 119 -22.15 9.39 6.84
CA SER A 119 -23.11 8.39 6.36
C SER A 119 -22.51 6.97 6.41
N ASN A 120 -23.35 5.94 6.29
CA ASN A 120 -22.89 4.55 6.16
C ASN A 120 -21.97 4.33 4.94
N THR A 121 -22.06 5.16 3.91
CA THR A 121 -21.16 5.12 2.74
C THR A 121 -19.70 5.36 3.13
N TYR A 122 -19.45 6.21 4.13
CA TYR A 122 -18.11 6.61 4.57
C TYR A 122 -17.71 6.01 5.93
N ALA A 123 -18.60 5.24 6.56
CA ALA A 123 -18.36 4.63 7.86
C ALA A 123 -17.39 3.44 7.79
N TRP A 124 -17.29 2.79 6.63
CA TRP A 124 -16.47 1.59 6.42
C TRP A 124 -15.77 1.62 5.07
N ARG A 125 -14.82 0.70 4.88
CA ARG A 125 -14.21 0.46 3.58
C ARG A 125 -15.25 -0.18 2.66
N SER A 126 -15.47 0.39 1.48
CA SER A 126 -16.26 -0.25 0.43
C SER A 126 -15.63 -1.58 0.00
N ALA A 127 -16.41 -2.42 -0.70
CA ALA A 127 -15.95 -3.73 -1.14
C ALA A 127 -14.87 -3.64 -2.23
N ASP A 128 -14.99 -2.64 -3.10
CA ASP A 128 -14.08 -2.36 -4.21
C ASP A 128 -12.97 -1.35 -3.85
N GLY A 129 -12.92 -0.87 -2.60
CA GLY A 129 -11.97 0.14 -2.15
C GLY A 129 -12.27 1.58 -2.59
N SER A 130 -13.38 1.82 -3.30
CA SER A 130 -13.86 3.17 -3.62
C SER A 130 -14.18 4.01 -2.38
N PHE A 131 -14.27 5.34 -2.54
CA PHE A 131 -14.58 6.31 -1.48
C PHE A 131 -13.57 6.35 -0.31
N ASN A 132 -12.41 5.72 -0.44
CA ASN A 132 -11.32 5.87 0.53
C ASN A 132 -10.73 7.29 0.47
N ASN A 133 -10.54 7.84 -0.74
CA ASN A 133 -10.45 9.28 -0.93
C ASN A 133 -11.85 9.82 -1.27
N VAL A 134 -12.41 10.65 -0.38
CA VAL A 134 -13.75 11.22 -0.52
C VAL A 134 -13.86 12.18 -1.71
N SER A 135 -12.77 12.87 -2.05
CA SER A 135 -12.72 13.84 -3.15
C SER A 135 -12.44 13.19 -4.50
N VAL A 136 -11.81 12.03 -4.50
CA VAL A 136 -11.56 11.22 -5.70
C VAL A 136 -12.01 9.77 -5.42
N PRO A 137 -13.33 9.49 -5.45
CA PRO A 137 -13.88 8.21 -5.03
C PRO A 137 -13.29 6.97 -5.71
N ASP A 138 -12.86 7.08 -6.97
CA ASP A 138 -12.29 5.97 -7.73
C ASP A 138 -10.78 5.79 -7.50
N MET A 139 -10.13 6.66 -6.72
CA MET A 139 -8.71 6.52 -6.40
C MET A 139 -8.46 5.18 -5.68
N GLY A 140 -7.60 4.35 -6.26
CA GLY A 140 -7.21 3.05 -5.69
C GLY A 140 -8.30 1.98 -5.66
N LYS A 141 -9.44 2.23 -6.31
CA LYS A 141 -10.53 1.26 -6.45
C LYS A 141 -10.06 0.04 -7.26
N SER A 142 -10.64 -1.13 -7.01
CA SER A 142 -10.45 -2.31 -7.84
C SER A 142 -10.96 -2.10 -9.28
N HIS A 143 -10.43 -2.88 -10.22
CA HIS A 143 -10.76 -2.81 -11.64
C HIS A 143 -10.43 -1.46 -12.30
N THR A 144 -9.44 -0.75 -11.77
CA THR A 144 -8.89 0.47 -12.39
C THR A 144 -7.48 0.21 -12.95
N PRO A 145 -7.01 1.05 -13.90
CA PRO A 145 -5.64 0.94 -14.39
C PRO A 145 -4.58 1.08 -13.29
N TYR A 146 -3.46 0.39 -13.45
CA TYR A 146 -2.26 0.63 -12.65
C TYR A 146 -1.76 2.06 -12.86
N ALA A 147 -1.19 2.64 -11.80
CA ALA A 147 -0.44 3.89 -11.90
C ALA A 147 0.93 3.66 -12.56
N ARG A 148 1.59 4.77 -12.89
CA ARG A 148 3.00 4.79 -13.28
C ARG A 148 3.74 5.79 -12.40
N SER A 149 4.79 5.33 -11.74
CA SER A 149 5.61 6.20 -10.90
C SER A 149 6.79 6.80 -11.64
N VAL A 150 7.30 6.12 -12.68
CA VAL A 150 8.53 6.53 -13.37
C VAL A 150 8.33 6.49 -14.88
N GLN A 151 8.63 7.60 -15.53
CA GLN A 151 8.64 7.66 -16.99
C GLN A 151 9.91 6.98 -17.51
N GLN A 152 9.77 6.09 -18.49
CA GLN A 152 10.91 5.54 -19.22
C GLN A 152 11.54 6.63 -20.09
N VAL A 153 12.86 6.84 -19.95
CA VAL A 153 13.60 7.88 -20.68
C VAL A 153 14.38 7.27 -21.85
N HIS A 154 14.79 6.01 -21.73
CA HIS A 154 15.58 5.29 -22.74
C HIS A 154 14.85 4.02 -23.23
N PRO A 155 13.79 4.16 -24.05
CA PRO A 155 13.08 3.00 -24.57
C PRO A 155 13.91 2.26 -25.61
N LEU A 156 14.09 0.96 -25.42
CA LEU A 156 14.65 0.09 -26.45
C LEU A 156 13.55 -0.42 -27.39
N PRO A 157 13.80 -0.43 -28.72
CA PRO A 157 12.93 -1.11 -29.66
C PRO A 157 12.76 -2.60 -29.30
N PRO A 158 11.57 -3.21 -29.49
CA PRO A 158 11.32 -4.60 -29.11
C PRO A 158 12.31 -5.62 -29.70
N HIS A 159 12.79 -5.40 -30.93
CA HIS A 159 13.76 -6.29 -31.59
C HIS A 159 15.18 -6.20 -30.99
N MET A 160 15.45 -5.18 -30.18
CA MET A 160 16.68 -5.04 -29.41
C MET A 160 16.54 -5.59 -27.98
N LEU A 161 15.34 -5.90 -27.51
CA LEU A 161 15.22 -6.48 -26.17
C LEU A 161 15.70 -7.94 -26.21
N PRO A 162 16.52 -8.38 -25.24
CA PRO A 162 16.96 -9.77 -25.18
C PRO A 162 15.76 -10.70 -25.02
N ASP A 163 15.85 -11.93 -25.54
CA ASP A 163 14.80 -12.94 -25.32
C ASP A 163 14.54 -13.13 -23.81
N PRO A 164 13.28 -13.06 -23.33
CA PRO A 164 12.97 -13.21 -21.90
C PRO A 164 13.45 -14.54 -21.30
N GLY A 165 13.38 -15.63 -22.08
CA GLY A 165 13.88 -16.93 -21.68
C GLY A 165 15.39 -16.91 -21.48
N LEU A 166 16.12 -16.30 -22.41
CA LEU A 166 17.56 -16.10 -22.30
C LEU A 166 17.94 -15.23 -21.10
N VAL A 167 17.17 -14.16 -20.79
CA VAL A 167 17.36 -13.35 -19.57
C VAL A 167 17.21 -14.22 -18.33
N PHE A 168 16.16 -15.06 -18.27
CA PHE A 168 15.96 -15.97 -17.16
C PHE A 168 17.12 -16.97 -17.03
N ASP A 169 17.44 -17.69 -18.09
CA ASP A 169 18.43 -18.77 -18.09
C ASP A 169 19.84 -18.25 -17.77
N THR A 170 20.14 -17.00 -18.14
CA THR A 170 21.47 -16.38 -17.94
C THR A 170 21.60 -15.67 -16.58
N LEU A 171 20.57 -14.92 -16.16
CA LEU A 171 20.66 -13.99 -15.03
C LEU A 171 19.83 -14.42 -13.80
N LEU A 172 18.78 -15.22 -13.96
CA LEU A 172 17.81 -15.51 -12.89
C LEU A 172 17.84 -16.95 -12.40
N LYS A 173 18.02 -17.94 -13.30
CA LYS A 173 17.95 -19.38 -13.00
C LYS A 173 18.91 -19.78 -11.88
N ARG A 174 18.37 -20.44 -10.86
CA ARG A 174 19.08 -20.88 -9.66
C ARG A 174 20.11 -21.94 -10.00
N GLU A 175 21.37 -21.68 -9.67
CA GLU A 175 22.44 -22.69 -9.71
C GLU A 175 22.50 -23.51 -8.43
N LYS A 176 22.36 -22.84 -7.28
CA LYS A 176 22.37 -23.45 -5.96
C LYS A 176 21.53 -22.66 -4.98
N PHE A 177 20.94 -23.37 -4.02
CA PHE A 177 20.27 -22.75 -2.89
C PHE A 177 21.28 -22.05 -1.97
N VAL A 178 20.97 -20.81 -1.60
CA VAL A 178 21.75 -20.02 -0.62
C VAL A 178 20.78 -19.45 0.38
N LYS A 179 20.95 -19.77 1.67
CA LYS A 179 20.09 -19.27 2.75
C LYS A 179 20.08 -17.75 2.78
N HIS A 180 18.93 -17.16 3.10
CA HIS A 180 18.78 -15.72 3.22
C HIS A 180 19.76 -15.18 4.29
N PRO A 181 20.62 -14.20 3.97
CA PRO A 181 21.71 -13.77 4.86
C PRO A 181 21.21 -13.15 6.17
N ALA A 182 19.98 -12.62 6.19
CA ALA A 182 19.34 -12.11 7.41
C ALA A 182 18.64 -13.18 8.26
N GLY A 183 18.67 -14.46 7.87
CA GLY A 183 18.01 -15.55 8.60
C GLY A 183 16.49 -15.59 8.46
N LEU A 184 15.94 -15.01 7.39
CA LEU A 184 14.50 -14.99 7.15
C LEU A 184 14.00 -16.38 6.72
N SER A 185 12.85 -16.77 7.27
CA SER A 185 12.21 -18.05 6.99
C SER A 185 11.23 -17.96 5.82
N SER A 186 10.79 -19.11 5.31
CA SER A 186 9.74 -19.18 4.29
C SER A 186 8.41 -18.60 4.77
N LEU A 187 8.14 -18.58 6.09
CA LEU A 187 6.94 -17.96 6.65
C LEU A 187 6.90 -16.45 6.39
N MET A 188 8.04 -15.75 6.47
CA MET A 188 8.11 -14.32 6.14
C MET A 188 7.63 -14.09 4.70
N PHE A 189 8.12 -14.90 3.76
CA PHE A 189 7.75 -14.79 2.34
C PHE A 189 6.34 -15.30 2.05
N SER A 190 5.82 -16.22 2.86
CA SER A 190 4.41 -16.61 2.83
C SER A 190 3.50 -15.45 3.25
N PHE A 191 3.91 -14.67 4.26
CA PHE A 191 3.21 -13.44 4.64
C PHE A 191 3.39 -12.34 3.56
N ALA A 192 4.58 -12.23 2.96
CA ALA A 192 4.81 -11.33 1.83
C ALA A 192 3.84 -11.60 0.68
N ALA A 193 3.56 -12.87 0.37
CA ALA A 193 2.57 -13.24 -0.64
C ALA A 193 1.17 -12.70 -0.31
N LEU A 194 0.75 -12.70 0.96
CA LEU A 194 -0.53 -12.07 1.35
C LEU A 194 -0.52 -10.55 1.11
N VAL A 195 0.58 -9.86 1.45
CA VAL A 195 0.73 -8.41 1.18
C VAL A 195 0.67 -8.13 -0.32
N ILE A 196 1.39 -8.92 -1.12
CA ILE A 196 1.41 -8.82 -2.60
C ILE A 196 0.02 -9.02 -3.17
N HIS A 197 -0.67 -10.10 -2.78
CA HIS A 197 -2.00 -10.41 -3.30
C HIS A 197 -3.08 -9.46 -2.79
N THR A 198 -2.83 -8.72 -1.72
CA THR A 198 -3.71 -7.60 -1.31
C THR A 198 -3.65 -6.44 -2.30
N CYS A 199 -2.45 -6.11 -2.79
CA CYS A 199 -2.24 -4.95 -3.65
C CYS A 199 -2.30 -5.25 -5.15
N PHE A 200 -2.13 -6.51 -5.58
CA PHE A 200 -1.96 -6.86 -6.99
C PHE A 200 -2.83 -8.04 -7.45
N ARG A 201 -3.66 -7.75 -8.46
CA ARG A 201 -4.42 -8.73 -9.23
C ARG A 201 -4.53 -8.26 -10.68
N THR A 202 -3.47 -8.42 -11.45
CA THR A 202 -3.49 -8.02 -12.87
C THR A 202 -4.52 -8.83 -13.66
N SER A 203 -5.39 -8.14 -14.40
CA SER A 203 -6.42 -8.82 -15.19
C SER A 203 -5.81 -9.69 -16.29
N HIS A 204 -6.43 -10.84 -16.54
CA HIS A 204 -6.03 -11.75 -17.62
C HIS A 204 -6.53 -11.31 -19.01
N THR A 205 -7.48 -10.37 -19.08
CA THR A 205 -8.02 -9.83 -20.33
C THR A 205 -7.33 -8.53 -20.73
N ASP A 206 -7.14 -7.61 -19.78
CA ASP A 206 -6.41 -6.36 -19.96
C ASP A 206 -5.32 -6.20 -18.89
N TRP A 207 -4.07 -6.41 -19.29
CA TRP A 207 -2.94 -6.36 -18.36
C TRP A 207 -2.72 -4.97 -17.73
N ASN A 208 -3.35 -3.91 -18.23
CA ASN A 208 -3.25 -2.58 -17.62
C ASN A 208 -4.12 -2.44 -16.37
N ILE A 209 -5.08 -3.34 -16.14
CA ILE A 209 -6.06 -3.25 -15.06
C ILE A 209 -5.59 -4.04 -13.83
N ASN A 210 -5.68 -3.40 -12.66
CA ASN A 210 -5.61 -4.06 -11.37
C ASN A 210 -7.03 -4.40 -10.90
N GLU A 211 -7.36 -5.69 -10.78
CA GLU A 211 -8.67 -6.18 -10.33
C GLU A 211 -8.83 -6.18 -8.79
N THR A 212 -7.79 -5.82 -8.04
CA THR A 212 -7.88 -5.56 -6.59
C THR A 212 -7.69 -4.08 -6.29
N SER A 213 -8.06 -3.68 -5.08
CA SER A 213 -7.84 -2.32 -4.60
C SER A 213 -6.33 -2.05 -4.39
N SER A 214 -5.95 -0.77 -4.39
CA SER A 214 -4.58 -0.33 -4.13
C SER A 214 -4.28 -0.14 -2.63
N TYR A 215 -5.12 -0.70 -1.77
CA TYR A 215 -5.09 -0.49 -0.32
C TYR A 215 -4.67 -1.75 0.43
N VAL A 216 -4.12 -1.56 1.64
CA VAL A 216 -3.84 -2.66 2.57
C VAL A 216 -5.13 -3.01 3.32
N ASP A 217 -6.07 -3.64 2.61
CA ASP A 217 -7.45 -3.88 3.06
C ASP A 217 -7.80 -5.36 3.28
N LEU A 218 -6.79 -6.25 3.22
CA LEU A 218 -6.95 -7.70 3.37
C LEU A 218 -7.99 -8.27 2.37
N SER A 219 -8.06 -7.69 1.17
CA SER A 219 -8.87 -8.21 0.06
C SER A 219 -8.67 -9.69 -0.27
N PRO A 220 -7.53 -10.38 0.01
CA PRO A 220 -7.47 -11.82 -0.19
C PRO A 220 -8.46 -12.60 0.66
N LEU A 221 -8.80 -12.09 1.85
CA LEU A 221 -9.82 -12.67 2.72
C LEU A 221 -11.22 -12.27 2.27
N TYR A 222 -11.44 -10.98 2.07
CA TYR A 222 -12.77 -10.40 1.92
C TYR A 222 -13.27 -10.31 0.47
N GLY A 223 -12.38 -10.35 -0.52
CA GLY A 223 -12.72 -10.09 -1.91
C GLY A 223 -12.45 -8.66 -2.35
N THR A 224 -12.61 -8.42 -3.65
CA THR A 224 -12.30 -7.17 -4.34
C THR A 224 -13.54 -6.44 -4.85
N ASP A 225 -14.72 -7.01 -4.65
CA ASP A 225 -16.01 -6.43 -5.02
C ASP A 225 -17.13 -6.96 -4.12
N GLN A 226 -18.35 -6.44 -4.26
CA GLN A 226 -19.47 -6.87 -3.43
C GLN A 226 -19.79 -8.37 -3.62
N LYS A 227 -19.67 -8.87 -4.85
CA LYS A 227 -19.98 -10.26 -5.18
C LYS A 227 -19.04 -11.23 -4.46
N SER A 228 -17.75 -10.94 -4.45
CA SER A 228 -16.73 -11.73 -3.77
C SER A 228 -16.83 -11.61 -2.25
N GLN A 229 -17.22 -10.45 -1.71
CA GLN A 229 -17.59 -10.32 -0.29
C GLN A 229 -18.77 -11.20 0.09
N ASP A 230 -19.80 -11.23 -0.74
CA ASP A 230 -21.00 -12.01 -0.47
C ASP A 230 -20.71 -13.51 -0.49
N MET A 231 -19.78 -13.95 -1.35
CA MET A 231 -19.35 -15.35 -1.47
C MET A 231 -18.78 -15.92 -0.16
N VAL A 232 -18.07 -15.11 0.62
CA VAL A 232 -17.38 -15.57 1.84
C VAL A 232 -18.23 -15.44 3.10
N ARG A 233 -19.41 -14.81 3.03
CA ARG A 233 -20.27 -14.48 4.19
C ARG A 233 -21.36 -15.52 4.42
N VAL A 234 -21.54 -15.92 5.69
CA VAL A 234 -22.59 -16.87 6.10
C VAL A 234 -24.00 -16.30 5.95
N ARG A 235 -24.14 -14.97 6.06
CA ARG A 235 -25.41 -14.25 5.90
C ARG A 235 -26.49 -14.59 6.94
N ASP A 236 -26.09 -14.85 8.20
CA ASP A 236 -26.97 -15.28 9.30
C ASP A 236 -27.35 -14.19 10.32
N GLY A 237 -27.03 -12.92 10.07
CA GLY A 237 -27.27 -11.83 11.05
C GLY A 237 -26.13 -11.58 12.03
N ARG A 238 -25.07 -12.39 12.04
CA ARG A 238 -23.93 -12.28 12.99
C ARG A 238 -22.68 -11.65 12.37
N GLY A 239 -22.71 -11.38 11.07
CA GLY A 239 -21.59 -10.80 10.33
C GLY A 239 -20.40 -11.76 10.18
N LEU A 240 -20.64 -13.07 10.12
CA LEU A 240 -19.59 -14.09 10.07
C LEU A 240 -19.17 -14.45 8.63
N LEU A 241 -17.91 -14.87 8.51
CA LEU A 241 -17.37 -15.59 7.36
C LEU A 241 -17.61 -17.10 7.49
N HIS A 242 -17.70 -17.79 6.35
CA HIS A 242 -17.68 -19.26 6.33
C HIS A 242 -16.40 -19.79 7.00
N PRO A 243 -16.48 -20.92 7.75
CA PRO A 243 -15.32 -21.49 8.42
C PRO A 243 -14.13 -21.71 7.49
N ASP A 244 -12.99 -21.10 7.82
CA ASP A 244 -11.72 -21.24 7.10
C ASP A 244 -11.85 -21.00 5.58
N SER A 245 -12.67 -20.03 5.20
CA SER A 245 -12.87 -19.58 3.81
C SER A 245 -12.25 -18.22 3.56
N PHE A 246 -11.97 -17.92 2.29
CA PHE A 246 -11.41 -16.67 1.80
C PHE A 246 -11.73 -16.49 0.31
N ALA A 247 -11.56 -15.27 -0.21
CA ALA A 247 -12.00 -14.91 -1.56
C ALA A 247 -10.95 -15.14 -2.66
N GLU A 248 -9.65 -15.07 -2.33
CA GLU A 248 -8.58 -15.12 -3.33
C GLU A 248 -8.18 -16.56 -3.71
N ASP A 249 -8.61 -16.96 -4.90
CA ASP A 249 -8.41 -18.28 -5.50
C ASP A 249 -6.95 -18.58 -5.89
N ARG A 250 -6.17 -17.58 -6.32
CA ARG A 250 -4.79 -17.78 -6.79
C ARG A 250 -3.87 -18.30 -5.69
N LEU A 251 -4.19 -18.05 -4.41
CA LEU A 251 -3.38 -18.51 -3.29
C LEU A 251 -3.38 -20.04 -3.14
N LEU A 252 -4.38 -20.74 -3.69
CA LEU A 252 -4.42 -22.21 -3.71
C LEU A 252 -3.29 -22.81 -4.55
N LEU A 253 -2.68 -22.00 -5.42
CA LEU A 253 -1.52 -22.35 -6.25
C LEU A 253 -0.18 -21.95 -5.62
N LEU A 254 -0.19 -21.41 -4.40
CA LEU A 254 1.00 -21.06 -3.63
C LEU A 254 1.25 -22.05 -2.47
N PRO A 255 2.46 -22.07 -1.90
CA PRO A 255 2.76 -22.92 -0.75
C PRO A 255 1.72 -22.81 0.36
N PRO A 256 1.32 -23.94 1.01
CA PRO A 256 0.13 -23.98 1.87
C PRO A 256 0.15 -23.01 3.05
N ALA A 257 1.33 -22.64 3.55
CA ALA A 257 1.48 -21.69 4.66
C ALA A 257 0.82 -20.33 4.37
N VAL A 258 0.74 -19.92 3.10
CA VAL A 258 0.06 -18.69 2.68
C VAL A 258 -1.44 -18.76 2.98
N CYS A 259 -2.10 -19.85 2.59
CA CYS A 259 -3.51 -20.06 2.89
C CYS A 259 -3.75 -20.29 4.39
N VAL A 260 -2.83 -20.93 5.12
CA VAL A 260 -2.96 -21.10 6.57
C VAL A 260 -2.96 -19.76 7.31
N LEU A 261 -2.08 -18.83 6.93
CA LEU A 261 -2.11 -17.47 7.49
C LEU A 261 -3.45 -16.77 7.24
N LEU A 262 -4.03 -16.95 6.05
CA LEU A 262 -5.32 -16.36 5.71
C LEU A 262 -6.48 -17.00 6.48
N VAL A 263 -6.41 -18.31 6.75
CA VAL A 263 -7.34 -19.01 7.66
C VAL A 263 -7.29 -18.42 9.06
N LEU A 264 -6.12 -18.06 9.60
CA LEU A 264 -6.05 -17.39 10.90
C LEU A 264 -6.77 -16.04 10.89
N PHE A 265 -6.61 -15.24 9.84
CA PHE A 265 -7.36 -13.99 9.71
C PHE A 265 -8.86 -14.20 9.54
N SER A 266 -9.29 -15.26 8.84
CA SER A 266 -10.70 -15.67 8.72
C SER A 266 -11.29 -16.01 10.09
N ARG A 267 -10.59 -16.82 10.89
CA ARG A 267 -10.98 -17.13 12.27
C ARG A 267 -11.00 -15.91 13.17
N ASN A 268 -10.01 -15.01 13.03
CA ASN A 268 -9.96 -13.77 13.80
C ASN A 268 -11.15 -12.86 13.50
N HIS A 269 -11.56 -12.73 12.23
CA HIS A 269 -12.79 -12.01 11.87
C HIS A 269 -14.00 -12.57 12.62
N ASN A 270 -14.19 -13.90 12.58
CA ASN A 270 -15.31 -14.56 13.25
C ASN A 270 -15.27 -14.40 14.77
N TYR A 271 -14.08 -14.40 15.36
CA TYR A 271 -13.90 -14.09 16.78
C TYR A 271 -14.31 -12.64 17.10
N ILE A 272 -13.86 -11.66 16.31
CA ILE A 272 -14.19 -10.24 16.49
C ILE A 272 -15.70 -10.02 16.36
N ALA A 273 -16.33 -10.54 15.31
CA ALA A 273 -17.76 -10.37 15.06
C ALA A 273 -18.62 -10.92 16.21
N ARG A 274 -18.27 -12.11 16.72
CA ARG A 274 -18.93 -12.68 17.92
C ARG A 274 -18.74 -11.78 19.14
N LYS A 275 -17.52 -11.27 19.37
CA LYS A 275 -17.27 -10.37 20.51
C LYS A 275 -18.00 -9.04 20.42
N LEU A 276 -18.16 -8.47 19.23
CA LEU A 276 -18.97 -7.27 19.03
C LEU A 276 -20.44 -7.52 19.41
N LEU A 277 -21.00 -8.66 18.99
CA LEU A 277 -22.36 -9.06 19.34
C LEU A 277 -22.54 -9.42 20.82
N ASP A 278 -21.56 -10.11 21.42
CA ASP A 278 -21.59 -10.50 22.84
C ASP A 278 -21.53 -9.28 23.78
N ILE A 279 -20.64 -8.33 23.48
CA ILE A 279 -20.42 -7.15 24.33
C ILE A 279 -21.53 -6.12 24.10
N ASN A 280 -21.85 -5.82 22.84
CA ASN A 280 -22.96 -4.97 22.40
C ASN A 280 -23.20 -3.73 23.29
N GLU A 281 -22.15 -2.93 23.50
CA GLU A 281 -22.12 -1.84 24.49
C GLU A 281 -23.27 -0.83 24.34
N ARG A 282 -23.76 -0.66 23.11
CA ARG A 282 -24.84 0.29 22.76
C ARG A 282 -26.24 -0.34 22.82
N GLY A 283 -26.35 -1.65 23.03
CA GLY A 283 -27.63 -2.38 22.91
C GLY A 283 -28.23 -2.29 21.50
N ALA A 284 -27.40 -2.11 20.47
CA ALA A 284 -27.84 -1.89 19.09
C ALA A 284 -28.17 -3.20 18.35
N TRP A 285 -27.60 -4.32 18.82
CA TRP A 285 -27.73 -5.63 18.20
C TRP A 285 -28.49 -6.61 19.11
N VAL A 286 -28.99 -7.69 18.51
CA VAL A 286 -29.71 -8.76 19.21
C VAL A 286 -29.24 -10.09 18.62
N ASP A 287 -29.18 -11.15 19.42
CA ASP A 287 -28.92 -12.48 18.88
C ASP A 287 -29.96 -12.80 17.79
N PRO A 288 -29.56 -13.16 16.56
CA PRO A 288 -30.48 -13.55 15.49
C PRO A 288 -31.53 -14.61 15.88
N GLU A 289 -31.21 -15.47 16.86
CA GLU A 289 -32.13 -16.49 17.38
C GLU A 289 -33.26 -15.90 18.24
N GLN A 290 -33.05 -14.71 18.81
CA GLN A 290 -34.06 -14.01 19.62
C GLN A 290 -35.02 -13.17 18.76
N ILE A 291 -34.75 -13.02 17.46
CA ILE A 291 -35.63 -12.31 16.53
C ILE A 291 -36.71 -13.28 16.04
N ALA A 292 -37.94 -13.07 16.51
CA ALA A 292 -39.11 -13.89 16.23
C ALA A 292 -39.26 -14.21 14.74
N HIS A 293 -39.40 -15.51 14.39
CA HIS A 293 -39.43 -16.00 13.02
C HIS A 293 -40.59 -15.45 12.18
N ASP A 294 -41.69 -15.06 12.81
CA ASP A 294 -42.88 -14.50 12.22
C ASP A 294 -42.85 -12.96 12.12
N ASP A 295 -41.80 -12.29 12.61
CA ASP A 295 -41.65 -10.84 12.47
C ASP A 295 -41.48 -10.46 10.98
N PRO A 296 -42.39 -9.68 10.38
CA PRO A 296 -42.30 -9.27 8.98
C PRO A 296 -41.06 -8.43 8.67
N LYS A 297 -40.40 -7.86 9.70
CA LYS A 297 -39.16 -7.08 9.59
C LYS A 297 -37.91 -7.89 9.93
N ARG A 298 -38.03 -9.19 10.25
CA ARG A 298 -36.90 -10.04 10.65
C ARG A 298 -35.74 -9.97 9.66
N ASN A 299 -36.00 -10.19 8.37
CA ASN A 299 -34.95 -10.19 7.36
C ASN A 299 -34.26 -8.83 7.23
N ALA A 300 -35.02 -7.73 7.28
CA ALA A 300 -34.45 -6.38 7.23
C ALA A 300 -33.58 -6.07 8.46
N LYS A 301 -33.98 -6.53 9.65
CA LYS A 301 -33.19 -6.42 10.89
C LYS A 301 -31.88 -7.22 10.79
N LEU A 302 -31.98 -8.49 10.35
CA LEU A 302 -30.81 -9.37 10.20
C LEU A 302 -29.81 -8.79 9.20
N VAL A 303 -30.26 -8.37 8.02
CA VAL A 303 -29.37 -7.80 6.99
C VAL A 303 -28.69 -6.52 7.49
N LYS A 304 -29.43 -5.62 8.15
CA LYS A 304 -28.85 -4.39 8.69
C LYS A 304 -27.79 -4.67 9.75
N GLN A 305 -28.14 -5.49 10.75
CA GLN A 305 -27.24 -5.85 11.83
C GLN A 305 -26.00 -6.57 11.32
N GLU A 306 -26.19 -7.53 10.42
CA GLU A 306 -25.09 -8.28 9.83
C GLU A 306 -24.10 -7.37 9.13
N GLU A 307 -24.60 -6.41 8.34
CA GLU A 307 -23.74 -5.48 7.61
C GLU A 307 -22.90 -4.63 8.57
N GLU A 308 -23.52 -4.11 9.64
CA GLU A 308 -22.82 -3.35 10.67
C GLU A 308 -21.75 -4.21 11.36
N LEU A 309 -22.09 -5.43 11.80
CA LEU A 309 -21.16 -6.36 12.46
C LEU A 309 -20.02 -6.78 11.53
N PHE A 310 -20.34 -7.20 10.29
CA PHE A 310 -19.36 -7.63 9.30
C PHE A 310 -18.37 -6.51 8.97
N GLN A 311 -18.85 -5.31 8.63
CA GLN A 311 -17.98 -4.22 8.23
C GLN A 311 -17.13 -3.71 9.41
N THR A 312 -17.68 -3.72 10.63
CA THR A 312 -16.94 -3.35 11.83
C THR A 312 -15.85 -4.38 12.15
N ALA A 313 -16.18 -5.68 12.11
CA ALA A 313 -15.20 -6.75 12.28
C ALA A 313 -14.12 -6.73 11.20
N ARG A 314 -14.51 -6.44 9.94
CA ARG A 314 -13.59 -6.25 8.81
C ARG A 314 -12.61 -5.11 9.09
N LEU A 315 -13.08 -3.92 9.48
CA LEU A 315 -12.20 -2.79 9.79
C LEU A 315 -11.17 -3.13 10.87
N ILE A 316 -11.60 -3.78 11.96
CA ILE A 316 -10.72 -4.18 13.07
C ILE A 316 -9.67 -5.18 12.58
N ASN A 317 -10.09 -6.18 11.81
CA ASN A 317 -9.18 -7.22 11.31
C ASN A 317 -8.18 -6.67 10.26
N CYS A 318 -8.62 -5.72 9.40
CA CYS A 318 -7.71 -4.98 8.52
C CYS A 318 -6.70 -4.16 9.33
N GLY A 319 -7.12 -3.57 10.45
CA GLY A 319 -6.24 -2.88 11.39
C GLY A 319 -5.17 -3.81 11.97
N TRP A 320 -5.54 -5.03 12.36
CA TRP A 320 -4.59 -6.07 12.79
C TRP A 320 -3.61 -6.44 11.68
N PHE A 321 -4.11 -6.69 10.47
CA PHE A 321 -3.25 -7.01 9.32
C PHE A 321 -2.25 -5.89 9.03
N ALA A 322 -2.72 -4.63 8.97
CA ALA A 322 -1.86 -3.47 8.80
C ALA A 322 -0.82 -3.37 9.93
N ASN A 323 -1.21 -3.59 11.19
CA ASN A 323 -0.27 -3.57 12.31
C ASN A 323 0.84 -4.62 12.14
N VAL A 324 0.53 -5.86 11.75
CA VAL A 324 1.55 -6.89 11.46
C VAL A 324 2.47 -6.47 10.31
N VAL A 325 1.94 -5.78 9.28
CA VAL A 325 2.74 -5.22 8.18
C VAL A 325 3.76 -4.19 8.71
N PHE A 326 3.34 -3.27 9.56
CA PHE A 326 4.19 -2.17 10.04
C PHE A 326 5.14 -2.54 11.18
N SER A 327 4.74 -3.50 12.02
CA SER A 327 5.53 -3.95 13.17
C SER A 327 6.50 -5.07 12.82
N ASP A 328 6.00 -6.21 12.35
CA ASP A 328 6.81 -7.42 12.19
C ASP A 328 7.39 -7.57 10.78
N TYR A 329 6.56 -7.38 9.76
CA TYR A 329 6.95 -7.61 8.37
C TYR A 329 8.04 -6.62 7.90
N PHE A 330 7.85 -5.32 8.13
CA PHE A 330 8.90 -4.36 7.82
C PHE A 330 10.14 -4.54 8.69
N ALA A 331 9.99 -4.82 10.00
CA ALA A 331 11.15 -5.10 10.85
C ALA A 331 11.99 -6.29 10.35
N ALA A 332 11.33 -7.33 9.80
CA ALA A 332 12.01 -8.47 9.19
C ALA A 332 12.79 -8.07 7.93
N ILE A 333 12.19 -7.28 7.04
CA ILE A 333 12.86 -6.77 5.82
C ILE A 333 14.07 -5.88 6.17
N LEU A 334 13.93 -5.04 7.19
CA LEU A 334 14.99 -4.16 7.67
C LEU A 334 16.11 -4.91 8.41
N GLY A 335 15.92 -6.19 8.72
CA GLY A 335 16.85 -6.98 9.53
C GLY A 335 16.94 -6.50 10.98
N MET A 336 15.87 -5.87 11.50
CA MET A 336 15.80 -5.43 12.90
C MET A 336 15.56 -6.61 13.85
N VAL A 337 14.82 -7.63 13.39
CA VAL A 337 14.51 -8.83 14.17
C VAL A 337 15.79 -9.55 14.64
N ARG A 338 16.80 -9.69 13.77
CA ARG A 338 18.10 -10.31 14.15
C ARG A 338 18.91 -9.48 15.16
N LEU A 339 18.61 -8.19 15.29
CA LEU A 339 19.24 -7.30 16.26
C LEU A 339 18.46 -7.27 17.58
N GLY A 340 17.35 -8.01 17.69
CA GLY A 340 16.44 -7.94 18.84
C GLY A 340 15.80 -6.55 19.01
N ASN A 341 15.74 -5.76 17.94
CA ASN A 341 15.19 -4.41 17.98
C ASN A 341 13.68 -4.46 17.67
N SER A 342 12.87 -4.10 18.67
CA SER A 342 11.41 -4.05 18.58
C SER A 342 10.87 -2.72 18.02
N TRP A 343 11.73 -1.86 17.47
CA TRP A 343 11.31 -0.63 16.82
C TRP A 343 10.42 -0.94 15.62
N SER A 344 9.29 -0.24 15.53
CA SER A 344 8.33 -0.34 14.43
C SER A 344 7.93 1.05 13.95
N LEU A 345 7.43 1.11 12.71
CA LEU A 345 6.76 2.30 12.21
C LEU A 345 5.38 2.41 12.87
N ASN A 346 5.01 3.62 13.30
CA ASN A 346 3.64 3.93 13.69
C ASN A 346 2.99 4.85 12.63
N PRO A 347 2.28 4.29 11.63
CA PRO A 347 1.61 5.08 10.60
C PRO A 347 0.31 5.73 11.09
N PHE A 348 -0.16 5.41 12.31
CA PHE A 348 -1.47 5.84 12.79
C PHE A 348 -1.44 7.17 13.54
N ASP A 349 -0.27 7.61 14.03
CA ASP A 349 -0.12 8.86 14.77
C ASP A 349 -0.17 10.09 13.86
N GLU A 350 -0.91 11.12 14.26
CA GLU A 350 -0.92 12.40 13.57
C GLU A 350 0.50 13.00 13.48
N ILE A 351 0.92 13.35 12.26
CA ILE A 351 2.23 13.94 12.02
C ILE A 351 2.02 15.44 11.83
N ARG A 352 2.32 16.21 12.89
CA ARG A 352 2.34 17.67 12.85
C ARG A 352 3.71 18.15 12.39
N LYS A 353 3.75 18.97 11.34
CA LYS A 353 4.96 19.60 10.83
C LYS A 353 5.38 20.78 11.72
N SER A 354 6.59 21.29 11.50
CA SER A 354 7.14 22.43 12.23
C SER A 354 6.34 23.73 12.03
N ASP A 355 5.60 23.83 10.94
CA ASP A 355 4.70 24.95 10.61
C ASP A 355 3.28 24.73 11.19
N HIS A 356 3.09 23.74 12.05
CA HIS A 356 1.81 23.33 12.64
C HIS A 356 0.78 22.75 11.67
N THR A 357 1.07 22.64 10.36
CA THR A 357 0.23 21.90 9.44
C THR A 357 0.35 20.40 9.70
N PHE A 358 -0.70 19.65 9.40
CA PHE A 358 -0.68 18.20 9.51
C PHE A 358 -0.29 17.58 8.17
N VAL A 359 0.42 16.44 8.22
CA VAL A 359 0.55 15.58 7.04
C VAL A 359 -0.84 15.07 6.69
N GLU A 360 -1.26 15.32 5.44
CA GLU A 360 -2.56 14.90 4.96
C GLU A 360 -2.73 13.37 5.06
N ARG A 361 -3.90 12.94 5.50
CA ARG A 361 -4.32 11.53 5.58
C ARG A 361 -5.48 11.28 4.63
N GLY A 362 -5.63 10.06 4.15
CA GLY A 362 -6.80 9.67 3.34
C GLY A 362 -6.80 10.21 1.89
N GLN A 363 -5.66 10.63 1.35
CA GLN A 363 -5.55 11.06 -0.06
C GLN A 363 -5.62 9.89 -1.07
N GLY A 364 -5.81 8.66 -0.58
CA GLY A 364 -5.85 7.47 -1.41
C GLY A 364 -4.46 7.03 -1.88
N ASN A 365 -4.43 5.93 -2.64
CA ASN A 365 -3.22 5.39 -3.26
C ASN A 365 -3.61 4.68 -4.56
N ALA A 366 -2.73 4.68 -5.55
CA ALA A 366 -2.84 3.82 -6.73
C ALA A 366 -1.50 3.11 -6.95
N VAL A 367 -1.48 1.79 -6.83
CA VAL A 367 -0.24 1.03 -6.98
C VAL A 367 0.27 1.11 -8.42
N SER A 368 1.59 1.19 -8.57
CA SER A 368 2.21 1.37 -9.88
C SER A 368 2.71 0.06 -10.49
N VAL A 369 2.87 0.06 -11.82
CA VAL A 369 3.48 -1.06 -12.55
C VAL A 369 4.92 -1.33 -12.10
N GLU A 370 5.67 -0.30 -11.70
CA GLU A 370 7.01 -0.47 -11.15
C GLU A 370 6.99 -1.19 -9.79
N PHE A 371 6.03 -0.84 -8.94
CA PHE A 371 5.85 -1.51 -7.65
C PHE A 371 5.46 -2.98 -7.83
N ASN A 372 4.63 -3.29 -8.83
CA ASN A 372 4.31 -4.68 -9.21
C ASN A 372 5.57 -5.46 -9.59
N CYS A 373 6.44 -4.90 -10.44
CA CYS A 373 7.68 -5.55 -10.85
C CYS A 373 8.62 -5.80 -9.67
N LEU A 374 8.78 -4.83 -8.76
CA LEU A 374 9.68 -4.93 -7.61
C LEU A 374 9.28 -6.00 -6.58
N TYR A 375 8.00 -6.35 -6.50
CA TYR A 375 7.48 -7.30 -5.52
C TYR A 375 7.48 -8.75 -5.99
N ARG A 376 8.15 -9.06 -7.10
CA ARG A 376 8.30 -10.43 -7.62
C ARG A 376 9.50 -11.13 -6.99
N TRP A 377 9.31 -11.64 -5.79
CA TRP A 377 10.39 -12.15 -4.94
C TRP A 377 10.65 -13.65 -5.09
N HIS A 378 10.44 -14.25 -6.26
CA HIS A 378 10.55 -15.70 -6.44
C HIS A 378 11.98 -16.26 -6.23
N ALA A 379 13.01 -15.41 -6.23
CA ALA A 379 14.37 -15.80 -5.85
C ALA A 379 14.48 -16.31 -4.40
N THR A 380 13.52 -15.95 -3.55
CA THR A 380 13.52 -16.23 -2.11
C THR A 380 12.85 -17.54 -1.72
N THR A 381 12.24 -18.24 -2.69
CA THR A 381 11.58 -19.54 -2.48
C THR A 381 12.52 -20.53 -1.79
N SER A 382 12.04 -21.13 -0.69
CA SER A 382 12.77 -22.15 0.06
C SER A 382 12.94 -23.45 -0.75
N VAL A 383 13.72 -24.41 -0.25
CA VAL A 383 13.88 -25.71 -0.91
C VAL A 383 12.56 -26.48 -0.87
N GLU A 384 11.86 -26.41 0.26
CA GLU A 384 10.61 -27.09 0.53
C GLU A 384 9.47 -26.51 -0.31
N ASP A 385 9.40 -25.18 -0.43
CA ASP A 385 8.44 -24.52 -1.31
C ASP A 385 8.72 -24.81 -2.79
N GLU A 386 10.00 -24.86 -3.19
CA GLU A 386 10.38 -25.25 -4.56
C GLU A 386 9.89 -26.66 -4.88
N GLN A 387 10.08 -27.62 -3.96
CA GLN A 387 9.56 -28.99 -4.12
C GLN A 387 8.04 -29.02 -4.24
N TRP A 388 7.33 -28.23 -3.43
CA TRP A 388 5.87 -28.12 -3.50
C TRP A 388 5.42 -27.58 -4.86
N ILE A 389 6.06 -26.51 -5.35
CA ILE A 389 5.77 -25.92 -6.66
C ILE A 389 6.04 -26.94 -7.77
N THR A 390 7.15 -27.68 -7.72
CA THR A 390 7.46 -28.74 -8.68
C THR A 390 6.39 -29.85 -8.69
N GLN A 391 5.89 -30.26 -7.53
CA GLN A 391 4.81 -31.25 -7.46
C GLN A 391 3.50 -30.72 -8.06
N MET A 392 3.15 -29.46 -7.77
CA MET A 392 1.97 -28.83 -8.36
C MET A 392 2.11 -28.64 -9.86
N PHE A 393 3.30 -28.27 -10.33
CA PHE A 393 3.63 -28.17 -11.74
C PHE A 393 3.37 -29.49 -12.47
N GLY A 394 3.85 -30.62 -11.91
CA GLY A 394 3.59 -31.96 -12.46
C GLY A 394 2.11 -32.33 -12.50
N LYS A 395 1.29 -31.88 -11.53
CA LYS A 395 -0.17 -32.11 -11.56
C LYS A 395 -0.86 -31.38 -12.71
N PHE A 396 -0.40 -30.17 -13.05
CA PHE A 396 -1.01 -29.36 -14.11
C PHE A 396 -0.47 -29.69 -15.51
N PHE A 397 0.82 -30.01 -15.61
CA PHE A 397 1.53 -30.12 -16.90
C PHE A 397 2.08 -31.52 -17.19
N GLY A 398 1.88 -32.49 -16.28
CA GLY A 398 2.37 -33.86 -16.44
C GLY A 398 3.89 -33.92 -16.49
N ASP A 399 4.43 -34.65 -17.45
CA ASP A 399 5.87 -34.86 -17.63
C ASP A 399 6.57 -33.75 -18.43
N LYS A 400 5.86 -32.67 -18.79
CA LYS A 400 6.49 -31.53 -19.48
C LYS A 400 7.53 -30.88 -18.56
N SER A 401 8.68 -30.54 -19.12
CA SER A 401 9.68 -29.76 -18.40
C SER A 401 9.23 -28.29 -18.26
N PRO A 402 9.71 -27.53 -17.25
CA PRO A 402 9.46 -26.08 -17.15
C PRO A 402 9.85 -25.28 -18.39
N GLU A 403 10.79 -25.80 -19.19
CA GLU A 403 11.29 -25.16 -20.41
C GLU A 403 10.33 -25.37 -21.61
N ASP A 404 9.55 -26.45 -21.60
CA ASP A 404 8.63 -26.84 -22.68
C ASP A 404 7.20 -26.32 -22.49
N VAL A 405 6.87 -25.76 -21.31
CA VAL A 405 5.53 -25.25 -21.04
C VAL A 405 5.34 -23.86 -21.64
N THR A 406 4.33 -23.74 -22.51
CA THR A 406 4.00 -22.49 -23.19
C THR A 406 2.93 -21.69 -22.43
N PRO A 407 2.80 -20.37 -22.67
CA PRO A 407 1.68 -19.57 -22.14
C PRO A 407 0.30 -20.13 -22.52
N GLN A 408 0.18 -20.80 -23.67
CA GLN A 408 -1.07 -21.44 -24.10
C GLN A 408 -1.38 -22.70 -23.28
N ASP A 409 -0.37 -23.49 -22.92
CA ASP A 409 -0.53 -24.62 -22.01
C ASP A 409 -1.00 -24.14 -20.64
N PHE A 410 -0.39 -23.07 -20.12
CA PHE A 410 -0.81 -22.44 -18.87
C PHE A 410 -2.27 -21.98 -18.90
N ARG A 411 -2.68 -21.29 -19.97
CA ARG A 411 -4.08 -20.86 -20.14
C ARG A 411 -5.05 -22.05 -20.09
N LYS A 412 -4.72 -23.16 -20.77
CA LYS A 412 -5.56 -24.38 -20.75
C LYS A 412 -5.64 -24.98 -19.35
N ALA A 413 -4.51 -25.07 -18.64
CA ALA A 413 -4.47 -25.58 -17.27
C ALA A 413 -5.28 -24.70 -16.31
N ALA A 414 -5.16 -23.37 -16.41
CA ALA A 414 -5.90 -22.42 -15.60
C ALA A 414 -7.42 -22.52 -15.83
N VAL A 415 -7.87 -22.60 -17.09
CA VAL A 415 -9.30 -22.77 -17.41
C VAL A 415 -9.84 -24.10 -16.85
N LYS A 416 -9.08 -25.19 -17.00
CA LYS A 416 -9.48 -26.50 -16.45
C LYS A 416 -9.59 -26.46 -14.93
N ALA A 417 -8.65 -25.81 -14.25
CA ALA A 417 -8.67 -25.65 -12.80
C ALA A 417 -9.90 -24.86 -12.33
N ALA A 418 -10.19 -23.72 -12.97
CA ALA A 418 -11.31 -22.86 -12.62
C ALA A 418 -12.67 -23.55 -12.76
N VAL A 419 -12.87 -24.36 -13.81
CA VAL A 419 -14.15 -25.08 -14.04
C VAL A 419 -14.40 -26.18 -12.99
N GLN A 420 -13.34 -26.75 -12.43
CA GLN A 420 -13.42 -27.85 -11.47
C GLN A 420 -13.39 -27.39 -10.01
N GLN A 421 -13.30 -26.08 -9.79
CA GLN A 421 -13.12 -25.51 -8.47
C GLN A 421 -14.47 -25.46 -7.75
N PRO A 422 -14.59 -26.05 -6.54
CA PRO A 422 -15.82 -25.99 -5.78
C PRO A 422 -16.01 -24.59 -5.19
N ASP A 423 -17.11 -24.38 -4.46
CA ASP A 423 -17.34 -23.13 -3.72
C ASP A 423 -16.25 -22.88 -2.66
N CYS A 424 -16.06 -21.61 -2.27
CA CYS A 424 -14.90 -21.22 -1.44
C CYS A 424 -14.84 -21.89 -0.06
N ASP A 425 -16.00 -22.26 0.49
CA ASP A 425 -16.15 -23.00 1.74
C ASP A 425 -15.83 -24.49 1.64
N HIS A 426 -15.60 -24.98 0.41
CA HIS A 426 -15.16 -26.34 0.13
C HIS A 426 -13.71 -26.40 -0.37
N TRP A 427 -13.03 -25.27 -0.55
CA TRP A 427 -11.63 -25.25 -0.97
C TRP A 427 -10.74 -25.99 0.03
N THR A 428 -9.75 -26.73 -0.49
CA THR A 428 -8.71 -27.42 0.27
C THR A 428 -7.36 -27.15 -0.36
N PHE A 429 -6.30 -27.17 0.45
CA PHE A 429 -4.92 -26.92 0.02
C PHE A 429 -3.96 -27.73 0.90
N GLY A 430 -2.73 -27.97 0.43
CA GLY A 430 -1.72 -28.68 1.22
C GLY A 430 -2.12 -30.08 1.70
N ASN A 431 -3.05 -30.75 1.01
CA ASN A 431 -3.67 -32.02 1.43
C ASN A 431 -4.44 -31.95 2.77
N LEU A 432 -4.76 -30.74 3.26
CA LEU A 432 -5.63 -30.56 4.43
C LEU A 432 -7.04 -31.05 4.14
N LYS A 433 -7.68 -31.58 5.19
CA LYS A 433 -9.08 -32.01 5.14
C LYS A 433 -9.90 -31.17 6.10
N ARG A 434 -11.07 -30.72 5.63
CA ARG A 434 -12.06 -30.07 6.48
C ARG A 434 -12.72 -31.10 7.40
N GLN A 435 -12.98 -30.69 8.62
CA GLN A 435 -13.78 -31.42 9.60
C GLN A 435 -15.28 -31.23 9.31
N ALA A 436 -16.14 -31.99 10.00
CA ALA A 436 -17.59 -31.90 9.82
C ALA A 436 -18.18 -30.51 10.16
N ASN A 437 -17.49 -29.72 10.99
CA ASN A 437 -17.86 -28.35 11.33
C ASN A 437 -17.36 -27.31 10.31
N GLY A 438 -16.73 -27.74 9.21
CA GLY A 438 -16.15 -26.89 8.15
C GLY A 438 -14.72 -26.41 8.41
N TYR A 439 -14.20 -26.51 9.63
CA TYR A 439 -12.86 -26.05 10.00
C TYR A 439 -11.77 -27.07 9.63
N PHE A 440 -10.55 -26.59 9.39
CA PHE A 440 -9.34 -27.41 9.39
C PHE A 440 -8.88 -27.71 10.83
N ALA A 441 -8.20 -28.83 11.03
CA ALA A 441 -7.67 -29.19 12.35
C ALA A 441 -6.53 -28.24 12.77
N ASP A 442 -6.63 -27.69 13.98
CA ASP A 442 -5.66 -26.73 14.53
C ASP A 442 -4.23 -27.27 14.53
N ALA A 443 -4.06 -28.55 14.86
CA ALA A 443 -2.75 -29.21 14.86
C ALA A 443 -2.09 -29.23 13.47
N ASP A 444 -2.89 -29.31 12.41
CA ASP A 444 -2.36 -29.31 11.04
C ASP A 444 -1.98 -27.90 10.61
N LEU A 445 -2.79 -26.89 10.94
CA LEU A 445 -2.48 -25.48 10.69
C LEU A 445 -1.21 -25.06 11.44
N ALA A 446 -1.10 -25.43 12.72
CA ALA A 446 0.08 -25.13 13.55
C ALA A 446 1.36 -25.76 12.98
N ARG A 447 1.27 -27.00 12.47
CA ARG A 447 2.41 -27.68 11.84
C ARG A 447 2.90 -26.93 10.60
N PHE A 448 2.00 -26.52 9.70
CA PHE A 448 2.40 -25.73 8.53
C PHE A 448 3.13 -24.44 8.89
N LEU A 449 2.68 -23.74 9.94
CA LEU A 449 3.34 -22.51 10.40
C LEU A 449 4.70 -22.79 11.05
N GLN A 450 4.82 -23.85 11.84
CA GLN A 450 6.09 -24.27 12.45
C GLN A 450 7.11 -24.70 11.39
N ASP A 451 6.68 -25.50 10.41
CA ASP A 451 7.51 -25.96 9.31
C ASP A 451 8.00 -24.75 8.50
N ALA A 452 7.09 -23.87 8.07
CA ALA A 452 7.44 -22.67 7.32
C ALA A 452 8.36 -21.71 8.10
N THR A 453 8.24 -21.66 9.43
CA THR A 453 9.13 -20.90 10.31
C THR A 453 10.54 -21.51 10.35
N SER A 454 10.62 -22.84 10.31
CA SER A 454 11.89 -23.60 10.39
C SER A 454 12.63 -23.65 9.05
N HIS A 455 11.92 -23.59 7.93
CA HIS A 455 12.50 -23.60 6.60
C HIS A 455 13.15 -22.25 6.26
N PRO A 456 14.46 -22.23 5.95
CA PRO A 456 15.14 -20.99 5.55
C PRO A 456 14.68 -20.55 4.16
N ALA A 457 14.39 -19.26 4.00
CA ALA A 457 14.22 -18.68 2.68
C ALA A 457 15.55 -18.62 1.92
N SER A 458 15.48 -18.50 0.60
CA SER A 458 16.64 -18.24 -0.24
C SER A 458 17.01 -16.76 -0.25
N ALA A 459 18.29 -16.45 -0.50
CA ALA A 459 18.80 -15.09 -0.63
C ALA A 459 18.30 -14.40 -1.90
N PHE A 460 18.09 -13.07 -1.82
CA PHE A 460 17.99 -12.24 -3.02
C PHE A 460 19.33 -12.17 -3.72
N LYS A 461 19.46 -12.79 -4.90
CA LYS A 461 20.68 -12.72 -5.72
C LYS A 461 20.39 -13.03 -7.18
N ALA A 462 21.31 -12.63 -8.06
CA ALA A 462 21.37 -13.15 -9.42
C ALA A 462 21.55 -14.67 -9.40
N ARG A 463 21.00 -15.38 -10.39
CA ARG A 463 20.98 -16.84 -10.48
C ARG A 463 20.45 -17.49 -9.18
N GLY A 464 19.32 -16.98 -8.69
CA GLY A 464 18.70 -17.38 -7.42
C GLY A 464 17.27 -17.90 -7.54
N THR A 465 16.61 -17.75 -8.68
CA THR A 465 15.20 -18.13 -8.90
C THR A 465 15.07 -19.59 -9.34
N PRO A 466 14.23 -20.42 -8.67
CA PRO A 466 14.02 -21.82 -9.05
C PRO A 466 13.70 -22.00 -10.53
N SER A 467 14.23 -23.07 -11.15
CA SER A 467 13.98 -23.36 -12.57
C SER A 467 12.49 -23.59 -12.88
N VAL A 468 11.73 -24.13 -11.93
CA VAL A 468 10.28 -24.33 -12.06
C VAL A 468 9.50 -23.02 -12.22
N MET A 469 10.07 -21.88 -11.81
CA MET A 469 9.46 -20.56 -11.95
C MET A 469 9.75 -19.88 -13.30
N ARG A 470 10.44 -20.56 -14.23
CA ARG A 470 10.84 -20.00 -15.54
C ARG A 470 9.68 -19.36 -16.28
N LEU A 471 8.54 -20.04 -16.37
CA LEU A 471 7.36 -19.52 -17.07
C LEU A 471 6.84 -18.23 -16.43
N ASN A 472 6.76 -18.18 -15.09
CA ASN A 472 6.32 -17.00 -14.35
C ASN A 472 7.23 -15.79 -14.60
N GLU A 473 8.55 -16.02 -14.63
CA GLU A 473 9.51 -14.95 -14.89
C GLU A 473 9.48 -14.47 -16.34
N VAL A 474 9.41 -15.38 -17.31
CA VAL A 474 9.30 -15.04 -18.73
C VAL A 474 8.05 -14.20 -18.99
N MET A 475 6.89 -14.67 -18.53
CA MET A 475 5.63 -13.92 -18.67
C MET A 475 5.68 -12.58 -17.93
N GLY A 476 6.41 -12.51 -16.83
CA GLY A 476 6.61 -11.28 -16.08
C GLY A 476 7.46 -10.23 -16.79
N ILE A 477 8.57 -10.66 -17.39
CA ILE A 477 9.41 -9.81 -18.22
C ILE A 477 8.59 -9.27 -19.41
N GLU A 478 7.86 -10.14 -20.11
CA GLU A 478 6.98 -9.75 -21.22
C GLU A 478 5.92 -8.73 -20.79
N GLN A 479 5.29 -8.95 -19.62
CA GLN A 479 4.31 -8.04 -19.07
C GLN A 479 4.93 -6.67 -18.73
N SER A 480 6.08 -6.65 -18.07
CA SER A 480 6.84 -5.43 -17.75
C SER A 480 7.20 -4.63 -19.02
N ARG A 481 7.61 -5.33 -20.08
CA ARG A 481 7.91 -4.71 -21.39
C ARG A 481 6.66 -4.15 -22.05
N ARG A 482 5.53 -4.86 -22.00
CA ARG A 482 4.25 -4.39 -22.56
C ARG A 482 3.72 -3.15 -21.85
N TRP A 483 3.92 -3.06 -20.54
CA TRP A 483 3.66 -1.83 -19.79
C TRP A 483 4.65 -0.71 -20.12
N GLY A 484 5.78 -0.98 -20.78
CA GLY A 484 6.83 0.02 -20.96
C GLY A 484 7.38 0.48 -19.61
N CYS A 485 7.63 -0.45 -18.69
CA CYS A 485 8.29 -0.14 -17.42
C CYS A 485 9.69 0.47 -17.69
N CYS A 486 10.10 1.37 -16.81
CA CYS A 486 11.39 2.05 -16.92
C CYS A 486 12.57 1.09 -16.75
N SER A 487 13.77 1.55 -17.12
CA SER A 487 15.00 0.82 -16.79
C SER A 487 15.34 0.95 -15.30
N LEU A 488 16.26 0.10 -14.82
CA LEU A 488 16.74 0.20 -13.44
C LEU A 488 17.33 1.57 -13.14
N ASN A 489 18.10 2.14 -14.06
CA ASN A 489 18.73 3.45 -13.85
C ASN A 489 17.71 4.60 -13.85
N ASP A 490 16.69 4.53 -14.69
CA ASP A 490 15.58 5.49 -14.65
C ASP A 490 14.83 5.39 -13.32
N PHE A 491 14.55 4.17 -12.85
CA PHE A 491 13.94 3.93 -11.55
C PHE A 491 14.78 4.50 -10.40
N ARG A 492 16.09 4.26 -10.40
CA ARG A 492 17.02 4.75 -9.36
C ARG A 492 17.04 6.26 -9.26
N LYS A 493 17.08 6.98 -10.39
CA LYS A 493 17.12 8.46 -10.40
C LYS A 493 15.90 9.11 -9.75
N VAL A 494 14.78 8.40 -9.74
CA VAL A 494 13.48 8.92 -9.33
C VAL A 494 13.12 8.37 -7.95
N CYS A 495 13.15 7.05 -7.76
CA CYS A 495 12.72 6.40 -6.54
C CYS A 495 13.90 5.90 -5.70
N VAL A 496 13.77 6.03 -4.38
CA VAL A 496 14.59 5.28 -3.44
C VAL A 496 13.89 3.97 -3.12
N TRP A 497 14.57 2.88 -3.44
CA TRP A 497 14.34 1.61 -2.78
C TRP A 497 15.63 1.22 -2.07
N PRO A 498 15.58 0.58 -0.89
CA PRO A 498 16.80 0.02 -0.30
C PRO A 498 17.43 -0.92 -1.32
N HIS A 499 18.64 -0.56 -1.75
CA HIS A 499 19.41 -1.31 -2.73
C HIS A 499 19.57 -2.76 -2.26
N LYS A 500 19.48 -3.76 -3.17
CA LYS A 500 19.79 -5.18 -2.86
C LYS A 500 21.12 -5.38 -2.11
N SER A 501 22.10 -4.48 -2.30
CA SER A 501 23.37 -4.53 -1.57
C SER A 501 23.24 -4.21 -0.07
N PHE A 502 22.13 -3.63 0.40
CA PHE A 502 21.83 -3.47 1.83
C PHE A 502 21.37 -4.79 2.48
N LEU A 503 20.73 -5.69 1.71
CA LEU A 503 20.39 -7.04 2.17
C LEU A 503 21.58 -8.01 2.08
N ILE A 504 22.59 -7.71 1.25
CA ILE A 504 23.75 -8.58 0.98
C ILE A 504 25.03 -8.11 1.71
N ARG A 505 25.26 -6.80 1.91
CA ARG A 505 26.46 -6.27 2.58
C ARG A 505 26.20 -6.02 4.06
N ASN A 506 26.29 -7.07 4.86
CA ASN A 506 26.69 -6.95 6.27
C ASN A 506 28.13 -7.43 6.42
N ASN A 507 29.08 -6.67 5.87
CA ASN A 507 30.42 -6.64 6.45
C ASN A 507 30.44 -5.49 7.45
N LEU A 508 30.80 -5.81 8.70
CA LEU A 508 30.66 -5.06 9.95
C LEU A 508 31.42 -3.71 10.06
N SER A 509 31.81 -3.06 8.96
CA SER A 509 32.84 -2.01 9.00
C SER A 509 32.53 -0.66 8.34
N ASP A 510 31.32 -0.41 7.84
CA ASP A 510 30.98 0.91 7.24
C ASP A 510 29.94 1.69 8.06
N PRO A 511 30.31 2.80 8.73
CA PRO A 511 29.40 3.60 9.55
C PRO A 511 28.42 4.49 8.78
N LEU A 512 28.46 4.53 7.44
CA LEU A 512 27.66 5.48 6.63
C LEU A 512 26.32 4.93 6.11
N SER A 513 25.86 3.77 6.59
CA SER A 513 24.58 3.19 6.20
C SER A 513 23.42 3.67 7.11
N ARG A 514 23.10 4.97 7.09
CA ARG A 514 22.02 5.54 7.92
C ARG A 514 21.08 6.44 7.12
N SER A 515 19.95 5.87 6.69
CA SER A 515 18.58 6.42 6.82
C SER A 515 17.65 5.73 5.81
N PHE A 516 16.51 5.24 6.30
CA PHE A 516 15.45 4.59 5.53
C PHE A 516 14.31 5.59 5.34
N PHE A 517 14.02 6.00 4.11
CA PHE A 517 12.79 6.73 3.77
C PHE A 517 12.32 6.37 2.36
N PHE A 518 11.04 6.04 2.23
CA PHE A 518 10.33 5.99 0.96
C PHE A 518 10.07 7.43 0.50
N GLN A 519 11.08 8.03 -0.13
CA GLN A 519 10.98 9.33 -0.77
C GLN A 519 11.81 9.31 -2.06
N PHE A 520 11.48 10.18 -3.00
CA PHE A 520 12.22 10.39 -4.25
C PHE A 520 13.59 11.04 -3.97
N LEU A 521 14.51 10.37 -3.26
CA LEU A 521 15.87 10.91 -2.98
C LEU A 521 16.85 10.69 -4.14
N GLY A 522 16.39 10.14 -5.27
CA GLY A 522 17.18 9.93 -6.49
C GLY A 522 18.51 9.23 -6.26
N LEU A 523 18.50 7.90 -6.18
CA LEU A 523 19.71 7.10 -6.12
C LEU A 523 20.60 7.36 -7.34
N LYS A 524 21.92 7.38 -7.10
CA LYS A 524 22.91 7.48 -8.17
C LYS A 524 22.70 6.34 -9.18
N ALA A 525 22.50 6.69 -10.45
CA ALA A 525 22.48 5.72 -11.54
C ALA A 525 23.81 4.95 -11.60
N TYR A 526 23.75 3.65 -11.89
CA TYR A 526 24.96 2.88 -12.12
C TYR A 526 25.66 3.35 -13.39
N SER A 527 26.97 3.48 -13.30
CA SER A 527 27.87 3.84 -14.40
C SER A 527 28.34 2.63 -15.21
N SER A 528 28.22 1.41 -14.66
CA SER A 528 28.62 0.16 -15.32
C SER A 528 27.89 -1.07 -14.76
N PHE A 529 27.91 -2.18 -15.50
CA PHE A 529 27.38 -3.46 -15.03
C PHE A 529 28.13 -4.02 -13.80
N LEU A 530 29.43 -3.71 -13.65
CA LEU A 530 30.21 -4.10 -12.46
C LEU A 530 29.82 -3.30 -11.21
N GLU A 531 29.38 -2.05 -11.37
CA GLU A 531 28.82 -1.28 -10.26
C GLU A 531 27.46 -1.83 -9.83
N TRP A 532 26.66 -2.32 -10.79
CA TRP A 532 25.38 -2.98 -10.54
C TRP A 532 25.54 -4.33 -9.84
N ASN A 533 26.40 -5.20 -10.36
CA ASN A 533 26.68 -6.51 -9.80
C ASN A 533 28.20 -6.74 -9.71
N PRO A 534 28.76 -6.93 -8.51
CA PRO A 534 30.20 -7.07 -8.33
C PRO A 534 30.75 -8.40 -8.85
N ASP A 535 29.90 -9.38 -9.19
CA ASP A 535 30.32 -10.62 -9.83
C ASP A 535 30.63 -10.37 -11.32
N PRO A 536 31.90 -10.50 -11.76
CA PRO A 536 32.28 -10.19 -13.13
C PRO A 536 31.57 -11.07 -14.17
N GLU A 537 31.28 -12.33 -13.86
CA GLU A 537 30.61 -13.23 -14.81
C GLU A 537 29.16 -12.79 -15.04
N ILE A 538 28.46 -12.39 -13.97
CA ILE A 538 27.08 -11.88 -14.08
C ILE A 538 27.05 -10.52 -14.77
N ALA A 539 27.97 -9.63 -14.40
CA ALA A 539 28.07 -8.30 -15.00
C ALA A 539 28.37 -8.40 -16.50
N GLU A 540 29.30 -9.26 -16.92
CA GLU A 540 29.62 -9.49 -18.33
C GLU A 540 28.45 -10.10 -19.09
N ALA A 541 27.76 -11.08 -18.50
CA ALA A 541 26.59 -11.71 -19.13
C ALA A 541 25.45 -10.69 -19.35
N ALA A 542 25.14 -9.87 -18.35
CA ALA A 542 24.16 -8.80 -18.51
C ALA A 542 24.62 -7.74 -19.52
N SER A 543 25.90 -7.36 -19.49
CA SER A 543 26.48 -6.43 -20.46
C SER A 543 26.29 -6.91 -21.90
N LYS A 544 26.52 -8.20 -22.17
CA LYS A 544 26.29 -8.81 -23.49
C LYS A 544 24.81 -8.79 -23.89
N LEU A 545 23.90 -9.08 -22.96
CA LEU A 545 22.45 -9.07 -23.22
C LEU A 545 21.90 -7.67 -23.52
N TYR A 546 22.50 -6.63 -22.94
CA TYR A 546 22.03 -5.25 -23.01
C TYR A 546 22.99 -4.32 -23.78
N TYR A 547 23.77 -4.88 -24.70
CA TYR A 547 24.67 -4.18 -25.64
C TYR A 547 25.70 -3.24 -25.00
N GLY A 548 26.17 -3.56 -23.80
CA GLY A 548 27.18 -2.77 -23.10
C GLY A 548 26.67 -1.50 -22.43
N ASP A 549 25.39 -1.14 -22.58
CA ASP A 549 24.80 0.05 -21.97
C ASP A 549 24.00 -0.29 -20.72
N ILE A 550 24.50 0.13 -19.55
CA ILE A 550 23.85 -0.10 -18.25
C ILE A 550 22.48 0.57 -18.14
N ASN A 551 22.18 1.59 -18.94
CA ASN A 551 20.87 2.25 -18.94
C ASN A 551 19.77 1.41 -19.61
N ASN A 552 20.15 0.34 -20.32
CA ASN A 552 19.23 -0.60 -20.95
C ASN A 552 18.78 -1.72 -20.01
N LEU A 553 19.42 -1.88 -18.85
CA LEU A 553 19.10 -2.94 -17.90
C LEU A 553 17.66 -2.78 -17.37
N GLU A 554 16.83 -3.78 -17.61
CA GLU A 554 15.41 -3.77 -17.25
C GLU A 554 15.20 -3.75 -15.72
N LEU A 555 14.14 -3.07 -15.26
CA LEU A 555 13.77 -3.08 -13.84
C LEU A 555 13.43 -4.49 -13.33
N TYR A 556 12.84 -5.34 -14.17
CA TYR A 556 12.41 -6.69 -13.81
C TYR A 556 13.59 -7.65 -13.54
N GLY A 557 14.64 -7.59 -14.35
CA GLY A 557 15.77 -8.54 -14.32
C GLY A 557 16.79 -8.31 -13.20
N ASN A 558 16.40 -7.58 -12.15
CA ASN A 558 17.28 -7.10 -11.08
C ASN A 558 17.25 -7.95 -9.84
#